data_AF-A0A7X4JLB2-F1
#
_entry.id   AF-A0A7X4JLB2-F1
#
_cell.length_a   1.000
_cell.length_b   1.000
_cell.length_c   1.000
_cell.angle_alpha   90.00
_cell.angle_beta   90.00
_cell.angle_gamma   90.00
#
_symmetry.space_group_name_H-M   'P 1'
#
loop_
_entity.id
_entity.type
_entity.pdbx_description
1 polymer ?
#
loop_
_entity_poly.entity_id
_entity_poly.type
_entity_poly.pdbx_seq_one_letter_code
_entity_poly.pdbx_strand_id
1 'polypeptide(L)'
;MWKGQQIVGSVMGLEGTGYPYINYQGFGAYMGIFLIAVWRSRKHLQNLLGVKTQSVSTRDEPMSPRTVVLALIFGVAFLTFFCLRAGMSLWAILVFFGLYFAFSTAVSRMRAELGSPMHDLHYTGPERVMVAAVGTRPLGPMNLSMFSFFWFFTRTFDSHPMPHQLEGFKLAATSGVRSRFMLFAILIALFVGILSQFWALISIPYRLGALHEMSRVPIVYGSEPWTQLQKWLTHPLPPDYWALGFTGIGLLFALFLMLMRMKFFWFPFHPAAYAAVCGSWAVNYIWFSLGIVWVLKLVLLKYGGRHAHRKAMPFFLGLILGQFTVGSLWTILGMVFNIPAYGIWP
;
A
#
# COMPACT_ATOMS: atom_id res chain seq x y z
N MET A 1 -17.79 4.76 -11.24
CA MET A 1 -17.79 3.40 -11.82
C MET A 1 -18.01 2.34 -10.75
N TRP A 2 -17.11 2.15 -9.77
CA TRP A 2 -17.26 1.15 -8.71
C TRP A 2 -18.54 1.32 -7.85
N LYS A 3 -18.90 2.55 -7.46
CA LYS A 3 -20.19 2.84 -6.81
C LYS A 3 -21.39 2.44 -7.68
N GLY A 4 -21.27 2.60 -9.00
CA GLY A 4 -22.29 2.15 -9.95
C GLY A 4 -22.42 0.62 -9.95
N GLN A 5 -21.31 -0.12 -9.90
CA GLN A 5 -21.34 -1.58 -9.75
C GLN A 5 -21.97 -2.01 -8.42
N GLN A 6 -21.72 -1.28 -7.33
CA GLN A 6 -22.39 -1.55 -6.04
C GLN A 6 -23.91 -1.34 -6.13
N ILE A 7 -24.35 -0.25 -6.77
CA ILE A 7 -25.78 0.04 -6.97
C ILE A 7 -26.42 -1.04 -7.85
N VAL A 8 -25.76 -1.43 -8.94
CA VAL A 8 -26.26 -2.52 -9.81
C VAL A 8 -26.34 -3.84 -9.05
N GLY A 9 -25.33 -4.16 -8.24
CA GLY A 9 -25.35 -5.35 -7.37
C GLY A 9 -26.48 -5.33 -6.36
N SER A 10 -26.73 -4.17 -5.75
CA SER A 10 -27.85 -3.94 -4.84
C SER A 10 -29.21 -4.17 -5.51
N VAL A 11 -29.41 -3.56 -6.69
CA VAL A 11 -30.62 -3.72 -7.50
C VAL A 11 -30.84 -5.15 -7.96
N MET A 12 -29.76 -5.89 -8.25
CA MET A 12 -29.81 -7.30 -8.64
C MET A 12 -29.95 -8.28 -7.45
N GLY A 13 -30.03 -7.78 -6.22
CA GLY A 13 -30.15 -8.62 -5.02
C GLY A 13 -28.88 -9.41 -4.68
N LEU A 14 -27.72 -9.00 -5.20
CA LEU A 14 -26.41 -9.62 -4.94
C LEU A 14 -25.79 -9.11 -3.62
N GLU A 15 -26.55 -8.41 -2.79
CA GLU A 15 -26.11 -7.94 -1.48
C GLU A 15 -25.75 -9.13 -0.59
N GLY A 16 -24.58 -9.07 0.07
CA GLY A 16 -24.08 -10.15 0.93
C GLY A 16 -23.31 -11.26 0.20
N THR A 17 -23.31 -11.32 -1.13
CA THR A 17 -22.53 -12.30 -1.92
C THR A 17 -21.04 -11.93 -2.05
N GLY A 18 -20.67 -10.72 -1.61
CA GLY A 18 -19.35 -10.15 -1.83
C GLY A 18 -19.21 -9.43 -3.17
N TYR A 19 -20.21 -9.48 -4.06
CA TYR A 19 -20.23 -8.73 -5.31
C TYR A 19 -20.14 -7.20 -5.07
N PRO A 20 -19.33 -6.45 -5.83
CA PRO A 20 -18.54 -6.86 -7.00
C PRO A 20 -17.08 -7.27 -6.66
N TYR A 21 -16.77 -7.76 -5.47
CA TYR A 21 -15.41 -8.17 -5.06
C TYR A 21 -14.37 -7.06 -5.27
N ILE A 22 -14.73 -5.84 -4.87
CA ILE A 22 -13.96 -4.60 -5.16
C ILE A 22 -12.50 -4.71 -4.73
N ASN A 23 -12.28 -5.32 -3.58
CA ASN A 23 -10.97 -5.61 -3.01
C ASN A 23 -10.09 -6.44 -3.97
N TYR A 24 -10.63 -7.57 -4.45
CA TYR A 24 -9.96 -8.46 -5.40
C TYR A 24 -9.76 -7.79 -6.77
N GLN A 25 -10.73 -7.01 -7.26
CA GLN A 25 -10.55 -6.20 -8.46
C GLN A 25 -9.40 -5.18 -8.29
N GLY A 26 -9.31 -4.54 -7.12
CA GLY A 26 -8.23 -3.63 -6.75
C GLY A 26 -6.87 -4.33 -6.78
N PHE A 27 -6.75 -5.48 -6.12
CA PHE A 27 -5.54 -6.29 -6.14
C PHE A 27 -5.12 -6.63 -7.58
N GLY A 28 -6.06 -7.10 -8.40
CA GLY A 28 -5.84 -7.37 -9.83
C GLY A 28 -5.34 -6.14 -10.58
N ALA A 29 -5.92 -4.97 -10.32
CA ALA A 29 -5.48 -3.71 -10.94
C ALA A 29 -4.03 -3.35 -10.57
N TYR A 30 -3.62 -3.54 -9.30
CA TYR A 30 -2.23 -3.38 -8.89
C TYR A 30 -1.29 -4.36 -9.61
N MET A 31 -1.70 -5.62 -9.79
CA MET A 31 -0.93 -6.59 -10.57
C MET A 31 -0.78 -6.14 -12.04
N GLY A 32 -1.82 -5.58 -12.64
CA GLY A 32 -1.75 -4.98 -13.98
C GLY A 32 -0.72 -3.85 -14.05
N ILE A 33 -0.72 -2.94 -13.07
CA ILE A 33 0.26 -1.84 -12.97
C ILE A 33 1.69 -2.39 -12.83
N PHE A 34 1.88 -3.42 -11.99
CA PHE A 34 3.16 -4.09 -11.84
C PHE A 34 3.68 -4.66 -13.17
N LEU A 35 2.85 -5.41 -13.89
CA LEU A 35 3.23 -6.01 -15.17
C LEU A 35 3.67 -4.95 -16.19
N ILE A 36 2.95 -3.82 -16.24
CA ILE A 36 3.33 -2.68 -17.09
C ILE A 36 4.65 -2.06 -16.64
N ALA A 37 4.85 -1.89 -15.34
CA ALA A 37 6.08 -1.32 -14.79
C ALA A 37 7.30 -2.18 -15.17
N VAL A 38 7.21 -3.51 -15.00
CA VAL A 38 8.24 -4.47 -15.40
C VAL A 38 8.45 -4.44 -16.92
N TRP A 39 7.37 -4.44 -17.70
CA TRP A 39 7.46 -4.41 -19.15
C TRP A 39 8.16 -3.15 -19.66
N ARG A 40 7.90 -1.98 -19.07
CA ARG A 40 8.57 -0.72 -19.42
C ARG A 40 10.03 -0.69 -18.95
N SER A 41 10.36 -1.27 -17.80
CA SER A 41 11.72 -1.29 -17.25
C SER A 41 12.60 -2.43 -17.77
N ARG A 42 12.09 -3.32 -18.63
CA ARG A 42 12.78 -4.52 -19.14
C ARG A 42 14.22 -4.30 -19.61
N LYS A 43 14.50 -3.19 -20.32
CA LYS A 43 15.85 -2.86 -20.80
C LYS A 43 16.80 -2.51 -19.64
N HIS A 44 16.30 -1.78 -18.65
CA HIS A 44 17.08 -1.43 -17.46
C HIS A 44 17.36 -2.68 -16.60
N LEU A 45 16.37 -3.56 -16.43
CA LEU A 45 16.55 -4.84 -15.73
C LEU A 45 17.57 -5.75 -16.44
N GLN A 46 17.53 -5.81 -17.78
CA GLN A 46 18.53 -6.53 -18.57
C GLN A 46 19.95 -5.97 -18.37
N ASN A 47 20.09 -4.64 -18.30
CA ASN A 47 21.39 -4.00 -18.03
C ASN A 47 21.89 -4.30 -16.61
N LEU A 48 21.01 -4.28 -15.61
CA LEU A 48 21.34 -4.58 -14.20
C LEU A 48 21.84 -6.02 -14.02
N LEU A 49 21.23 -6.97 -14.76
CA LEU A 49 21.63 -8.38 -14.78
C LEU A 49 22.87 -8.65 -15.65
N GLY A 50 23.52 -7.61 -16.19
CA GLY A 50 24.76 -7.73 -16.95
C GLY A 50 24.59 -8.22 -18.39
N VAL A 51 23.37 -8.22 -18.94
CA VAL A 51 23.10 -8.70 -20.31
C VAL A 51 23.53 -7.67 -21.37
N LYS A 52 23.66 -6.39 -21.00
CA LYS A 52 24.20 -5.31 -21.87
C LYS A 52 25.00 -4.29 -21.06
N THR A 53 26.29 -4.18 -21.37
CA THR A 53 27.26 -3.25 -20.76
C THR A 53 27.10 -1.85 -21.36
N GLN A 54 26.03 -1.13 -21.04
CA GLN A 54 26.02 0.32 -21.21
C GLN A 54 26.34 0.97 -19.87
N SER A 55 27.39 1.80 -19.85
CA SER A 55 27.81 2.59 -18.69
C SER A 55 26.77 3.67 -18.38
N VAL A 56 25.72 3.28 -17.67
CA VAL A 56 24.82 4.25 -17.06
C VAL A 56 25.62 5.00 -15.98
N SER A 57 25.68 6.33 -16.08
CA SER A 57 26.36 7.20 -15.12
C SER A 57 25.92 6.88 -13.69
N THR A 58 26.80 6.24 -12.92
CA THR A 58 26.56 5.77 -11.54
C THR A 58 26.82 6.86 -10.49
N ARG A 59 27.00 8.12 -10.92
CA ARG A 59 27.59 9.17 -10.05
C ARG A 59 26.74 9.55 -8.83
N ASP A 60 25.43 9.31 -8.88
CA ASP A 60 24.48 9.65 -7.80
C ASP A 60 23.59 8.47 -7.35
N GLU A 61 23.94 7.23 -7.70
CA GLU A 61 23.21 6.06 -7.19
C GLU A 61 23.57 5.76 -5.73
N PRO A 62 22.61 5.32 -4.89
CA PRO A 62 22.87 5.04 -3.48
C PRO A 62 23.80 3.83 -3.27
N MET A 63 23.82 2.89 -4.21
CA MET A 63 24.60 1.65 -4.16
C MET A 63 25.04 1.25 -5.56
N SER A 64 26.12 0.46 -5.68
CA SER A 64 26.50 -0.11 -6.98
C SER A 64 25.48 -1.16 -7.43
N PRO A 65 25.26 -1.35 -8.75
CA PRO A 65 24.34 -2.37 -9.26
C PRO A 65 24.64 -3.78 -8.75
N ARG A 66 25.92 -4.14 -8.60
CA ARG A 66 26.33 -5.45 -8.07
C ARG A 66 25.91 -5.63 -6.60
N THR A 67 26.11 -4.60 -5.79
CA THR A 67 25.72 -4.63 -4.37
C THR A 67 24.21 -4.72 -4.21
N VAL A 68 23.44 -4.06 -5.08
CA VAL A 68 21.96 -4.14 -5.09
C VAL A 68 21.49 -5.56 -5.38
N VAL A 69 22.06 -6.21 -6.40
CA VAL A 69 21.72 -7.60 -6.75
C VAL A 69 22.09 -8.56 -5.62
N LEU A 70 23.29 -8.42 -5.04
CA LEU A 70 23.72 -9.26 -3.91
C LEU A 70 22.84 -9.06 -2.67
N ALA A 71 22.49 -7.81 -2.33
CA ALA A 71 21.60 -7.51 -1.22
C ALA A 71 20.18 -8.09 -1.45
N LEU A 72 19.68 -8.03 -2.68
CA LEU A 72 18.39 -8.63 -3.05
C LEU A 72 18.43 -10.16 -2.91
N ILE A 73 19.46 -10.81 -3.44
CA ILE A 73 19.63 -12.27 -3.35
C ILE A 73 19.72 -12.69 -1.87
N PHE A 74 20.56 -12.01 -1.09
CA PHE A 74 20.71 -12.30 0.34
C PHE A 74 19.42 -12.08 1.11
N GLY A 75 18.69 -10.98 0.84
CA GLY A 75 17.41 -10.71 1.48
C GLY A 75 16.34 -11.75 1.16
N VAL A 76 16.19 -12.13 -0.11
CA VAL A 76 15.24 -13.19 -0.52
C VAL A 76 15.64 -14.54 0.05
N ALA A 77 16.93 -14.88 0.05
CA ALA A 77 17.43 -16.13 0.64
C ALA A 77 17.18 -16.17 2.15
N PHE A 78 17.45 -15.09 2.87
CA PHE A 78 17.20 -14.97 4.30
C PHE A 78 15.70 -15.11 4.63
N LEU A 79 14.83 -14.38 3.91
CA LEU A 79 13.38 -14.49 4.09
C LEU A 79 12.90 -15.91 3.82
N THR A 80 13.38 -16.54 2.75
CA THR A 80 13.02 -17.92 2.40
C THR A 80 13.47 -18.88 3.48
N PHE A 81 14.72 -18.79 3.93
CA PHE A 81 15.26 -19.62 4.99
C PHE A 81 14.48 -19.46 6.31
N PHE A 82 14.21 -18.22 6.71
CA PHE A 82 13.43 -17.92 7.92
C PHE A 82 12.03 -18.55 7.86
N CYS A 83 11.34 -18.40 6.73
CA CYS A 83 9.98 -18.94 6.55
C CYS A 83 9.96 -20.47 6.49
N LEU A 84 10.96 -21.09 5.84
CA LEU A 84 11.12 -22.56 5.83
C LEU A 84 11.36 -23.09 7.25
N ARG A 85 12.20 -22.43 8.05
CA ARG A 85 12.45 -22.79 9.45
C ARG A 85 11.22 -22.57 10.34
N ALA A 86 10.35 -21.62 9.99
CA ALA A 86 9.05 -21.42 10.63
C ALA A 86 7.98 -22.43 10.17
N GLY A 87 8.31 -23.33 9.24
CA GLY A 87 7.45 -24.43 8.79
C GLY A 87 6.60 -24.14 7.55
N MET A 88 6.83 -23.01 6.86
CA MET A 88 6.13 -22.75 5.60
C MET A 88 6.62 -23.66 4.47
N SER A 89 5.73 -23.98 3.54
CA SER A 89 6.09 -24.66 2.29
C SER A 89 6.77 -23.70 1.30
N LEU A 90 7.78 -24.19 0.56
CA LEU A 90 8.55 -23.37 -0.39
C LEU A 90 7.68 -22.65 -1.43
N TRP A 91 6.70 -23.33 -2.01
CA TRP A 91 5.81 -22.73 -3.01
C TRP A 91 5.01 -21.55 -2.42
N ALA A 92 4.51 -21.69 -1.19
CA ALA A 92 3.73 -20.64 -0.53
C ALA A 92 4.60 -19.40 -0.25
N ILE A 93 5.85 -19.60 0.15
CA ILE A 93 6.82 -18.51 0.37
C ILE A 93 7.04 -17.75 -0.95
N LEU A 94 7.36 -18.46 -2.04
CA LEU A 94 7.67 -17.84 -3.32
C LEU A 94 6.47 -17.06 -3.88
N VAL A 95 5.26 -17.62 -3.80
CA VAL A 95 4.04 -16.94 -4.26
C VAL A 95 3.72 -15.75 -3.36
N PHE A 96 3.77 -15.90 -2.03
CA PHE A 96 3.46 -14.83 -1.09
C PHE A 96 4.37 -13.62 -1.28
N PHE A 97 5.69 -13.82 -1.25
CA PHE A 97 6.65 -12.72 -1.43
C PHE A 97 6.66 -12.19 -2.87
N GLY A 98 6.42 -13.05 -3.87
CA GLY A 98 6.26 -12.62 -5.26
C GLY A 98 5.10 -11.64 -5.43
N LEU A 99 3.93 -11.97 -4.88
CA LEU A 99 2.76 -11.09 -4.87
C LEU A 99 3.00 -9.83 -4.04
N TYR A 100 3.64 -9.97 -2.87
CA TYR A 100 3.99 -8.83 -2.03
C TYR A 100 4.88 -7.83 -2.77
N PHE A 101 6.02 -8.27 -3.33
CA PHE A 101 6.93 -7.38 -4.05
C PHE A 101 6.33 -6.83 -5.35
N ALA A 102 5.47 -7.60 -6.03
CA ALA A 102 4.70 -7.11 -7.17
C ALA A 102 3.80 -5.94 -6.76
N PHE A 103 3.08 -6.10 -5.65
CA PHE A 103 2.24 -5.06 -5.09
C PHE A 103 3.07 -3.85 -4.62
N SER A 104 4.16 -4.07 -3.87
CA SER A 104 5.10 -3.03 -3.43
C SER A 104 5.59 -2.17 -4.60
N THR A 105 5.93 -2.81 -5.72
CA THR A 105 6.39 -2.14 -6.93
C THR A 105 5.25 -1.35 -7.59
N ALA A 106 4.05 -1.93 -7.68
CA ALA A 106 2.88 -1.26 -8.25
C ALA A 106 2.51 0.01 -7.46
N VAL A 107 2.47 -0.07 -6.13
CA VAL A 107 2.22 1.08 -5.24
C VAL A 107 3.31 2.12 -5.39
N SER A 108 4.58 1.71 -5.41
CA SER A 108 5.70 2.63 -5.60
C SER A 108 5.61 3.36 -6.93
N ARG A 109 5.23 2.66 -8.01
CA ARG A 109 5.02 3.27 -9.32
C ARG A 109 3.85 4.25 -9.31
N MET A 110 2.74 3.86 -8.68
CA MET A 110 1.58 4.72 -8.53
C MET A 110 1.92 5.99 -7.76
N ARG A 111 2.67 5.89 -6.65
CA ARG A 111 3.09 7.05 -5.86
C ARG A 111 4.05 7.96 -6.62
N ALA A 112 4.96 7.38 -7.40
CA ALA A 112 5.82 8.15 -8.29
C ALA A 112 5.05 8.92 -9.38
N GLU A 113 3.87 8.45 -9.81
CA GLU A 113 3.05 9.10 -10.84
C GLU A 113 2.03 10.11 -10.28
N LEU A 114 1.40 9.78 -9.14
CA LEU A 114 0.24 10.50 -8.61
C LEU A 114 0.53 11.25 -7.29
N GLY A 115 1.72 11.11 -6.71
CA GLY A 115 2.05 11.65 -5.39
C GLY A 115 1.70 10.68 -4.27
N SER A 116 1.05 11.14 -3.19
CA SER A 116 0.66 10.28 -2.08
C SER A 116 -0.87 10.04 -2.06
N PRO A 117 -1.45 9.30 -3.02
CA PRO A 117 -2.83 8.85 -2.89
C PRO A 117 -2.93 7.87 -1.71
N MET A 118 -4.08 7.87 -1.04
CA MET A 118 -4.44 6.78 -0.13
C MET A 118 -4.50 5.47 -0.92
N HIS A 119 -3.84 4.42 -0.41
CA HIS A 119 -3.62 3.16 -1.14
C HIS A 119 -3.74 1.94 -0.23
N ASP A 120 -4.68 2.00 0.70
CA ASP A 120 -4.76 1.11 1.84
C ASP A 120 -4.93 -0.39 1.50
N LEU A 121 -5.49 -0.73 0.33
CA LEU A 121 -5.88 -2.10 -0.07
C LEU A 121 -6.24 -3.01 1.13
N HIS A 122 -7.15 -2.51 1.96
CA HIS A 122 -7.44 -3.07 3.27
C HIS A 122 -7.96 -4.49 3.11
N TYR A 123 -7.39 -5.43 3.86
CA TYR A 123 -7.81 -6.84 3.86
C TYR A 123 -7.70 -7.57 2.51
N THR A 124 -6.76 -7.18 1.64
CA THR A 124 -6.53 -7.86 0.35
C THR A 124 -5.04 -8.09 0.08
N GLY A 125 -4.30 -8.48 1.12
CA GLY A 125 -2.91 -8.87 0.98
C GLY A 125 -2.72 -10.20 0.25
N PRO A 126 -1.46 -10.58 -0.04
CA PRO A 126 -1.11 -11.86 -0.64
C PRO A 126 -1.74 -13.07 0.07
N GLU A 127 -1.85 -13.05 1.40
CA GLU A 127 -2.48 -14.10 2.18
C GLU A 127 -3.96 -14.32 1.82
N ARG A 128 -4.73 -13.24 1.67
CA ARG A 128 -6.16 -13.29 1.32
C ARG A 128 -6.37 -13.82 -0.09
N VAL A 129 -5.51 -13.42 -1.03
CA VAL A 129 -5.57 -13.86 -2.43
C VAL A 129 -5.17 -15.32 -2.55
N MET A 130 -4.13 -15.76 -1.84
CA MET A 130 -3.72 -17.17 -1.82
C MET A 130 -4.79 -18.08 -1.18
N VAL A 131 -5.40 -17.65 -0.08
CA VAL A 131 -6.51 -18.37 0.55
C VAL A 131 -7.72 -18.44 -0.39
N ALA A 132 -8.07 -17.35 -1.08
CA ALA A 132 -9.13 -17.37 -2.08
C ALA A 132 -8.79 -18.27 -3.28
N ALA A 133 -7.53 -18.33 -3.68
CA ALA A 133 -7.10 -19.09 -4.86
C ALA A 133 -7.12 -20.61 -4.65
N VAL A 134 -6.64 -21.06 -3.47
CA VAL A 134 -6.35 -22.47 -3.21
C VAL A 134 -7.24 -23.05 -2.09
N GLY A 135 -7.88 -22.19 -1.28
CA GLY A 135 -8.58 -22.60 -0.07
C GLY A 135 -7.64 -22.86 1.10
N THR A 136 -8.19 -23.03 2.31
CA THR A 136 -7.36 -23.18 3.53
C THR A 136 -6.79 -24.58 3.70
N ARG A 137 -7.47 -25.63 3.21
CA ARG A 137 -7.02 -27.02 3.37
C ARG A 137 -5.68 -27.31 2.67
N PRO A 138 -5.47 -26.97 1.39
CA PRO A 138 -4.20 -27.30 0.73
C PRO A 138 -3.05 -26.39 1.16
N LEU A 139 -3.36 -25.18 1.66
CA LEU A 139 -2.37 -24.32 2.31
C LEU A 139 -1.87 -24.95 3.62
N GLY A 140 -2.76 -25.59 4.39
CA GLY A 140 -2.40 -26.25 5.64
C GLY A 140 -2.12 -25.26 6.80
N PRO A 141 -2.16 -25.76 8.04
CA PRO A 141 -2.13 -24.93 9.24
C PRO A 141 -0.83 -24.12 9.39
N MET A 142 0.31 -24.70 9.02
CA MET A 142 1.62 -24.06 9.19
C MET A 142 1.76 -22.77 8.36
N ASN A 143 1.31 -22.81 7.10
CA ASN A 143 1.32 -21.65 6.22
C ASN A 143 0.32 -20.57 6.70
N LEU A 144 -0.88 -20.99 7.14
CA LEU A 144 -1.91 -20.07 7.64
C LEU A 144 -1.47 -19.35 8.93
N SER A 145 -0.77 -20.05 9.82
CA SER A 145 -0.17 -19.45 11.02
C SER A 145 0.84 -18.37 10.65
N MET A 146 1.73 -18.64 9.69
CA MET A 146 2.72 -17.65 9.24
C MET A 146 2.09 -16.47 8.50
N PHE A 147 1.03 -16.66 7.72
CA PHE A 147 0.25 -15.55 7.16
C PHE A 147 -0.32 -14.63 8.24
N SER A 148 -0.72 -15.19 9.37
CA SER A 148 -1.24 -14.43 10.51
C SER A 148 -0.12 -13.65 11.21
N PHE A 149 1.12 -14.20 11.27
CA PHE A 149 2.29 -13.44 11.70
C PHE A 149 2.67 -12.31 10.75
N PHE A 150 2.45 -12.45 9.44
CA PHE A 150 2.72 -11.41 8.45
C PHE A 150 1.69 -10.26 8.43
N TRP A 151 0.62 -10.39 9.21
CA TRP A 151 -0.46 -9.40 9.26
C TRP A 151 0.03 -7.99 9.57
N PHE A 152 1.12 -7.83 10.33
CA PHE A 152 1.64 -6.51 10.69
C PHE A 152 2.02 -5.64 9.47
N PHE A 153 2.33 -6.25 8.31
CA PHE A 153 2.66 -5.53 7.09
C PHE A 153 1.73 -5.83 5.89
N THR A 154 0.82 -6.80 6.02
CA THR A 154 -0.15 -7.12 4.96
C THR A 154 -1.58 -6.67 5.26
N ARG A 155 -1.90 -6.30 6.51
CA ARG A 155 -3.23 -5.83 6.90
C ARG A 155 -3.69 -4.61 6.10
N THR A 156 -2.83 -3.61 6.04
CA THR A 156 -3.03 -2.29 5.41
C THR A 156 -1.72 -1.90 4.74
N PHE A 157 -1.78 -1.42 3.51
CA PHE A 157 -0.59 -1.07 2.75
C PHE A 157 -0.24 0.43 2.79
N ASP A 158 -0.92 1.23 3.61
CA ASP A 158 -0.74 2.69 3.66
C ASP A 158 0.69 3.13 4.03
N SER A 159 1.36 2.41 4.94
CA SER A 159 2.72 2.72 5.42
C SER A 159 3.79 1.85 4.75
N HIS A 160 3.63 1.56 3.45
CA HIS A 160 4.55 0.67 2.76
C HIS A 160 5.96 1.28 2.65
N PRO A 161 7.04 0.57 3.04
CA PRO A 161 8.39 1.17 3.13
C PRO A 161 8.97 1.58 1.77
N MET A 162 8.71 0.82 0.71
CA MET A 162 9.32 1.05 -0.61
C MET A 162 8.99 2.43 -1.24
N PRO A 163 7.73 2.91 -1.27
CA PRO A 163 7.44 4.27 -1.71
C PRO A 163 8.08 5.36 -0.84
N HIS A 164 8.10 5.19 0.48
CA HIS A 164 8.74 6.15 1.39
C HIS A 164 10.24 6.29 1.10
N GLN A 165 10.93 5.18 0.82
CA GLN A 165 12.33 5.19 0.42
C GLN A 165 12.53 5.89 -0.93
N LEU A 166 11.65 5.64 -1.91
CA LEU A 166 11.70 6.29 -3.23
C LEU A 166 11.54 7.81 -3.12
N GLU A 167 10.58 8.27 -2.33
CA GLU A 167 10.35 9.69 -2.05
C GLU A 167 11.56 10.30 -1.31
N GLY A 168 12.14 9.59 -0.34
CA GLY A 168 13.37 10.00 0.35
C GLY A 168 14.54 10.20 -0.61
N PHE A 169 14.78 9.27 -1.54
CA PHE A 169 15.81 9.43 -2.56
C PHE A 169 15.48 10.57 -3.54
N LYS A 170 14.21 10.78 -3.88
CA LYS A 170 13.81 11.89 -4.72
C LYS A 170 14.07 13.24 -4.04
N LEU A 171 13.77 13.34 -2.74
CA LEU A 171 14.05 14.52 -1.93
C LEU A 171 15.56 14.81 -1.90
N ALA A 172 16.37 13.78 -1.65
CA ALA A 172 17.83 13.90 -1.64
C ALA A 172 18.36 14.46 -2.97
N ALA A 173 17.87 13.93 -4.10
CA ALA A 173 18.25 14.40 -5.42
C ALA A 173 17.85 15.86 -5.66
N THR A 174 16.67 16.29 -5.19
CA THR A 174 16.23 17.69 -5.35
C THR A 174 16.92 18.67 -4.41
N SER A 175 17.38 18.22 -3.24
CA SER A 175 18.05 19.07 -2.25
C SER A 175 19.57 19.07 -2.36
N GLY A 176 20.15 18.36 -3.35
CA GLY A 176 21.59 18.22 -3.53
C GLY A 176 22.27 17.34 -2.48
N VAL A 177 21.51 16.53 -1.73
CA VAL A 177 22.04 15.59 -0.74
C VAL A 177 22.46 14.30 -1.47
N ARG A 178 23.65 13.79 -1.14
CA ARG A 178 24.18 12.56 -1.74
C ARG A 178 23.29 11.35 -1.42
N SER A 179 22.87 10.59 -2.42
CA SER A 179 21.98 9.42 -2.26
C SER A 179 22.49 8.38 -1.26
N ARG A 180 23.81 8.15 -1.19
CA ARG A 180 24.45 7.26 -0.20
C ARG A 180 24.25 7.70 1.25
N PHE A 181 24.25 9.02 1.50
CA PHE A 181 23.99 9.55 2.84
C PHE A 181 22.53 9.37 3.20
N MET A 182 21.61 9.63 2.25
CA MET A 182 20.18 9.37 2.44
C MET A 182 19.90 7.90 2.76
N LEU A 183 20.55 6.96 2.05
CA LEU A 183 20.44 5.53 2.36
C LEU A 183 20.85 5.22 3.80
N PHE A 184 22.00 5.73 4.24
CA PHE A 184 22.49 5.50 5.60
C PHE A 184 21.55 6.11 6.66
N ALA A 185 21.05 7.33 6.41
CA ALA A 185 20.07 7.97 7.29
C ALA A 185 18.78 7.15 7.40
N ILE A 186 18.27 6.61 6.28
CA ILE A 186 17.10 5.71 6.26
C ILE A 186 17.37 4.44 7.09
N LEU A 187 18.56 3.85 6.98
CA LEU A 187 18.92 2.64 7.73
C LEU A 187 18.98 2.89 9.25
N ILE A 188 19.57 4.02 9.67
CA ILE A 188 19.57 4.41 11.09
C ILE A 188 18.15 4.67 11.57
N ALA A 189 17.36 5.44 10.82
CA ALA A 189 15.97 5.73 11.17
C ALA A 189 15.12 4.45 11.28
N LEU A 190 15.35 3.48 10.39
CA LEU A 190 14.72 2.16 10.45
C LEU A 190 15.09 1.43 11.75
N PHE A 191 16.39 1.34 12.07
CA PHE A 191 16.86 0.64 13.27
C PHE A 191 16.31 1.27 14.56
N VAL A 192 16.47 2.58 14.70
CA VAL A 192 15.98 3.32 15.87
C VAL A 192 14.46 3.28 15.95
N GLY A 193 13.76 3.40 14.82
CA GLY A 193 12.31 3.33 14.74
C GLY A 193 11.76 1.97 15.19
N ILE A 194 12.38 0.87 14.75
CA ILE A 194 12.00 -0.48 15.19
C ILE A 194 12.15 -0.63 16.70
N LEU A 195 13.31 -0.25 17.27
CA LEU A 195 13.55 -0.35 18.71
C LEU A 195 12.59 0.54 19.52
N SER A 196 12.37 1.78 19.07
CA SER A 196 11.46 2.72 19.71
C SER A 196 10.02 2.18 19.70
N GLN A 197 9.59 1.57 18.58
CA GLN A 197 8.26 1.01 18.46
C GLN A 197 8.06 -0.21 19.37
N PHE A 198 9.03 -1.13 19.43
CA PHE A 198 8.98 -2.25 20.39
C PHE A 198 8.90 -1.76 21.83
N TRP A 199 9.70 -0.74 22.18
CA TRP A 199 9.66 -0.14 23.50
C TRP A 199 8.30 0.53 23.80
N ALA A 200 7.75 1.31 22.86
CA ALA A 200 6.46 1.99 23.05
C ALA A 200 5.29 1.00 23.16
N LEU A 201 5.25 -0.03 22.31
CA LEU A 201 4.21 -1.06 22.32
C LEU A 201 4.16 -1.87 23.62
N ILE A 202 5.28 -1.97 24.35
CA ILE A 202 5.33 -2.66 25.64
C ILE A 202 5.15 -1.64 26.78
N SER A 203 5.90 -0.55 26.80
CA SER A 203 5.92 0.35 27.95
C SER A 203 4.61 1.09 28.20
N ILE A 204 3.91 1.54 27.15
CA ILE A 204 2.69 2.34 27.31
C ILE A 204 1.54 1.48 27.86
N PRO A 205 1.22 0.31 27.29
CA PRO A 205 0.13 -0.52 27.81
C PRO A 205 0.39 -1.08 29.22
N TYR A 206 1.65 -1.31 29.58
CA TYR A 206 2.02 -1.73 30.94
C TYR A 206 1.87 -0.61 31.98
N ARG A 207 2.08 0.65 31.60
CA ARG A 207 2.00 1.80 32.51
C ARG A 207 0.57 2.31 32.70
N LEU A 208 -0.18 2.44 31.59
CA LEU A 208 -1.54 2.99 31.60
C LEU A 208 -2.61 1.91 31.79
N GLY A 209 -2.25 0.63 31.70
CA GLY A 209 -3.20 -0.46 31.78
C GLY A 209 -4.00 -0.59 30.47
N ALA A 210 -3.58 -1.54 29.63
CA ALA A 210 -4.13 -1.77 28.30
C ALA A 210 -5.67 -1.86 28.21
N LEU A 211 -6.34 -2.31 29.28
CA LEU A 211 -7.79 -2.55 29.32
C LEU A 211 -8.62 -1.37 29.85
N HIS A 212 -8.02 -0.44 30.59
CA HIS A 212 -8.77 0.58 31.34
C HIS A 212 -8.53 2.00 30.83
N GLU A 213 -7.27 2.42 30.66
CA GLU A 213 -6.96 3.81 30.30
C GLU A 213 -6.49 4.02 28.86
N MET A 214 -6.32 2.93 28.08
CA MET A 214 -5.97 3.03 26.66
C MET A 214 -7.17 2.87 25.73
N SER A 215 -7.06 3.48 24.55
CA SER A 215 -7.94 3.18 23.40
C SER A 215 -7.96 1.67 23.13
N ARG A 216 -9.12 1.11 22.77
CA ARG A 216 -9.26 -0.33 22.49
C ARG A 216 -8.59 -0.76 21.18
N VAL A 217 -8.17 0.22 20.37
CA VAL A 217 -7.60 0.03 19.03
C VAL A 217 -6.41 -0.96 19.01
N PRO A 218 -5.38 -0.85 19.89
CA PRO A 218 -4.25 -1.78 19.88
C PRO A 218 -4.65 -3.23 20.20
N ILE A 219 -5.64 -3.43 21.08
CA ILE A 219 -6.16 -4.76 21.42
C ILE A 219 -6.89 -5.38 20.23
N VAL A 220 -7.73 -4.59 19.56
CA VAL A 220 -8.46 -5.04 18.36
C VAL A 220 -7.44 -5.46 17.29
N TYR A 221 -6.46 -4.62 16.99
CA TYR A 221 -5.46 -4.92 15.95
C TYR A 221 -4.55 -6.10 16.32
N GLY A 222 -4.20 -6.26 17.59
CA GLY A 222 -3.42 -7.41 18.06
C GLY A 222 -4.19 -8.73 18.02
N SER A 223 -5.51 -8.70 18.23
CA SER A 223 -6.37 -9.90 18.24
C SER A 223 -6.87 -10.35 16.86
N GLU A 224 -6.90 -9.44 15.89
CA GLU A 224 -7.39 -9.67 14.53
C GLU A 224 -6.71 -10.83 13.79
N PRO A 225 -5.36 -10.92 13.71
CA PRO A 225 -4.71 -12.03 13.01
C PRO A 225 -5.02 -13.39 13.65
N TRP A 226 -5.15 -13.44 14.98
CA TRP A 226 -5.45 -14.68 15.70
C TRP A 226 -6.89 -15.11 15.53
N THR A 227 -7.82 -14.14 15.55
CA THR A 227 -9.23 -14.40 15.25
C THR A 227 -9.40 -14.90 13.81
N GLN A 228 -8.65 -14.33 12.87
CA GLN A 228 -8.63 -14.77 11.48
C GLN A 228 -8.05 -16.18 11.33
N LEU A 229 -6.93 -16.47 12.00
CA LEU A 229 -6.32 -17.81 12.03
C LEU A 229 -7.29 -18.85 12.58
N GLN A 230 -7.92 -18.56 13.72
CA GLN A 230 -8.91 -19.43 14.32
C GLN A 230 -10.02 -19.76 13.31
N LYS A 231 -10.57 -18.74 12.63
CA LYS A 231 -11.59 -18.94 11.58
C LYS A 231 -11.10 -19.86 10.46
N TRP A 232 -9.88 -19.67 9.96
CA TRP A 232 -9.32 -20.51 8.88
C TRP A 232 -9.10 -21.97 9.30
N LEU A 233 -8.78 -22.20 10.58
CA LEU A 233 -8.54 -23.53 11.14
C LEU A 233 -9.84 -24.25 11.51
N THR A 234 -10.80 -23.57 12.14
CA THR A 234 -12.06 -24.18 12.60
C THR A 234 -13.12 -24.25 11.51
N HIS A 235 -13.08 -23.35 10.53
CA HIS A 235 -14.00 -23.31 9.40
C HIS A 235 -13.21 -23.28 8.08
N PRO A 236 -12.75 -24.45 7.59
CA PRO A 236 -11.97 -24.50 6.37
C PRO A 236 -12.76 -23.97 5.17
N LEU A 237 -12.18 -22.99 4.46
CA LEU A 237 -12.79 -22.35 3.31
C LEU A 237 -12.37 -23.07 2.02
N PRO A 238 -13.30 -23.38 1.10
CA PRO A 238 -12.96 -23.83 -0.24
C PRO A 238 -12.36 -22.67 -1.06
N PRO A 239 -11.75 -22.97 -2.22
CA PRO A 239 -11.36 -21.94 -3.19
C PRO A 239 -12.55 -21.07 -3.61
N ASP A 240 -12.33 -19.76 -3.71
CA ASP A 240 -13.30 -18.79 -4.22
C ASP A 240 -12.93 -18.39 -5.65
N TYR A 241 -13.51 -19.11 -6.61
CA TYR A 241 -13.30 -18.85 -8.04
C TYR A 241 -13.87 -17.51 -8.50
N TRP A 242 -14.88 -16.96 -7.81
CA TRP A 242 -15.43 -15.65 -8.14
C TRP A 242 -14.43 -14.55 -7.78
N ALA A 243 -13.85 -14.60 -6.58
CA ALA A 243 -12.79 -13.70 -6.17
C ALA A 243 -11.60 -13.72 -7.16
N LEU A 244 -11.19 -14.90 -7.62
CA LEU A 244 -10.17 -15.05 -8.66
C LEU A 244 -10.60 -14.43 -10.00
N GLY A 245 -11.84 -14.69 -10.45
CA GLY A 245 -12.39 -14.12 -11.68
C GLY A 245 -12.39 -12.59 -11.65
N PHE A 246 -12.85 -11.99 -10.54
CA PHE A 246 -12.84 -10.54 -10.36
C PHE A 246 -11.43 -9.95 -10.23
N THR A 247 -10.48 -10.69 -9.65
CA THR A 247 -9.05 -10.32 -9.71
C THR A 247 -8.56 -10.26 -11.16
N GLY A 248 -8.91 -11.26 -11.97
CA GLY A 248 -8.59 -11.28 -13.40
C GLY A 248 -9.22 -10.11 -14.16
N ILE A 249 -10.50 -9.81 -13.90
CA ILE A 249 -11.20 -8.66 -14.49
C ILE A 249 -10.49 -7.35 -14.11
N GLY A 250 -10.15 -7.16 -12.84
CA GLY A 250 -9.43 -5.98 -12.37
C GLY A 250 -8.08 -5.80 -13.06
N LEU A 251 -7.33 -6.90 -13.24
CA LEU A 251 -6.06 -6.93 -13.96
C LEU A 251 -6.24 -6.54 -15.43
N LEU A 252 -7.15 -7.22 -16.14
CA LEU A 252 -7.41 -6.97 -17.56
C LEU A 252 -7.90 -5.55 -17.80
N PHE A 253 -8.76 -5.03 -16.93
CA PHE A 253 -9.26 -3.67 -17.03
C PHE A 253 -8.14 -2.63 -16.79
N ALA A 254 -7.26 -2.85 -15.81
CA ALA A 254 -6.11 -1.96 -15.60
C ALA A 254 -5.14 -1.97 -16.79
N LEU A 255 -4.88 -3.15 -17.39
CA LEU A 255 -4.09 -3.26 -18.62
C LEU A 255 -4.77 -2.53 -19.78
N PHE A 256 -6.07 -2.72 -19.97
CA PHE A 256 -6.85 -2.03 -20.98
C PHE A 256 -6.75 -0.51 -20.83
N LEU A 257 -6.99 0.03 -19.63
CA LEU A 257 -6.87 1.47 -19.36
C LEU A 257 -5.48 2.01 -19.70
N MET A 258 -4.42 1.27 -19.37
CA MET A 258 -3.06 1.68 -19.71
C MET A 258 -2.80 1.64 -21.22
N LEU A 259 -3.21 0.58 -21.92
CA LEU A 259 -3.05 0.46 -23.37
C LEU A 259 -3.79 1.58 -24.09
N MET A 260 -5.02 1.86 -23.68
CA MET A 260 -5.81 2.99 -24.22
C MET A 260 -5.10 4.31 -23.97
N ARG A 261 -4.53 4.53 -22.78
CA ARG A 261 -3.77 5.74 -22.48
C ARG A 261 -2.46 5.87 -23.27
N MET A 262 -1.82 4.75 -23.61
CA MET A 262 -0.62 4.77 -24.47
C MET A 262 -0.95 5.06 -25.93
N LYS A 263 -2.13 4.67 -26.41
CA LYS A 263 -2.57 4.86 -27.80
C LYS A 263 -3.30 6.19 -28.02
N PHE A 264 -4.11 6.62 -27.06
CA PHE A 264 -4.97 7.79 -27.15
C PHE A 264 -4.57 8.85 -26.12
N PHE A 265 -4.04 9.97 -26.61
CA PHE A 265 -3.59 11.08 -25.75
C PHE A 265 -4.74 11.73 -24.96
N TRP A 266 -5.97 11.72 -25.50
CA TRP A 266 -7.13 12.34 -24.86
C TRP A 266 -7.86 11.42 -23.86
N PHE A 267 -7.39 10.19 -23.64
CA PHE A 267 -8.12 9.24 -22.81
C PHE A 267 -8.08 9.66 -21.32
N PRO A 268 -9.25 9.94 -20.69
CA PRO A 268 -9.29 10.60 -19.39
C PRO A 268 -9.08 9.64 -18.20
N PHE A 269 -9.22 8.32 -18.41
CA PHE A 269 -9.20 7.35 -17.32
C PHE A 269 -7.77 6.88 -17.01
N HIS A 270 -7.42 6.91 -15.72
CA HIS A 270 -6.11 6.51 -15.24
C HIS A 270 -6.16 5.13 -14.55
N PRO A 271 -5.33 4.15 -14.96
CA PRO A 271 -5.31 2.82 -14.35
C PRO A 271 -4.98 2.86 -12.86
N ALA A 272 -4.06 3.75 -12.45
CA ALA A 272 -3.73 3.91 -11.04
C ALA A 272 -4.85 4.55 -10.20
N ALA A 273 -5.71 5.40 -10.81
CA ALA A 273 -6.90 5.89 -10.11
C ALA A 273 -7.93 4.76 -9.91
N TYR A 274 -8.07 3.87 -10.90
CA TYR A 274 -8.90 2.67 -10.75
C TYR A 274 -8.37 1.76 -9.62
N ALA A 275 -7.06 1.48 -9.59
CA ALA A 275 -6.45 0.66 -8.55
C ALA A 275 -6.58 1.27 -7.14
N ALA A 276 -6.32 2.57 -6.97
CA ALA A 276 -6.41 3.24 -5.67
C ALA A 276 -7.85 3.28 -5.11
N VAL A 277 -8.83 3.43 -5.99
CA VAL A 277 -10.25 3.53 -5.60
C VAL A 277 -10.85 2.15 -5.31
N CYS A 278 -10.34 1.09 -5.94
CA CYS A 278 -10.81 -0.27 -5.69
C CYS A 278 -10.13 -0.86 -4.46
N GLY A 279 -10.86 -0.94 -3.35
CA GLY A 279 -10.47 -1.68 -2.16
C GLY A 279 -9.75 -0.87 -1.08
N SER A 280 -9.68 0.46 -1.24
CA SER A 280 -9.26 1.33 -0.15
C SER A 280 -10.45 1.67 0.76
N TRP A 281 -10.35 1.31 2.03
CA TRP A 281 -11.31 1.73 3.06
C TRP A 281 -11.36 3.26 3.14
N ALA A 282 -10.21 3.92 3.16
CA ALA A 282 -10.13 5.37 3.29
C ALA A 282 -10.78 6.12 2.12
N VAL A 283 -10.61 5.64 0.88
CA VAL A 283 -11.25 6.24 -0.31
C VAL A 283 -12.78 6.22 -0.20
N ASN A 284 -13.38 5.24 0.48
CA ASN A 284 -14.82 5.21 0.72
C ASN A 284 -15.33 6.38 1.57
N TYR A 285 -14.48 7.00 2.40
CA TYR A 285 -14.85 8.16 3.21
C TYR A 285 -14.51 9.48 2.52
N ILE A 286 -13.42 9.51 1.73
CA ILE A 286 -12.96 10.76 1.09
C ILE A 286 -13.48 10.96 -0.34
N TRP A 287 -14.19 10.00 -0.94
CA TRP A 287 -14.62 10.09 -2.35
C TRP A 287 -15.42 11.36 -2.65
N PHE A 288 -16.28 11.80 -1.74
CA PHE A 288 -17.09 13.00 -1.92
C PHE A 288 -16.22 14.26 -1.89
N SER A 289 -15.28 14.34 -0.94
CA SER A 289 -14.28 15.41 -0.87
C SER A 289 -13.40 15.47 -2.11
N LEU A 290 -12.98 14.32 -2.66
CA LEU A 290 -12.27 14.25 -3.94
C LEU A 290 -13.13 14.80 -5.09
N GLY A 291 -14.44 14.54 -5.08
CA GLY A 291 -15.40 15.13 -6.02
C GLY A 291 -15.46 16.65 -5.93
N ILE A 292 -15.56 17.20 -4.72
CA ILE A 292 -15.53 18.66 -4.50
C ILE A 292 -14.23 19.27 -5.02
N VAL A 293 -13.08 18.67 -4.68
CA VAL A 293 -11.77 19.14 -5.14
C VAL A 293 -11.68 19.09 -6.66
N TRP A 294 -12.21 18.06 -7.31
CA TRP A 294 -12.26 17.97 -8.77
C TRP A 294 -13.09 19.10 -9.38
N VAL A 295 -14.28 19.38 -8.86
CA VAL A 295 -15.13 20.50 -9.32
C VAL A 295 -14.43 21.85 -9.11
N LEU A 296 -13.90 22.10 -7.92
CA LEU A 296 -13.17 23.35 -7.63
C LEU A 296 -11.97 23.52 -8.55
N LYS A 297 -11.19 22.45 -8.77
CA LYS A 297 -10.05 22.47 -9.68
C LYS A 297 -10.48 22.72 -11.12
N LEU A 298 -11.58 22.12 -11.57
CA LEU A 298 -12.13 22.37 -12.90
C LEU A 298 -12.56 23.82 -13.07
N VAL A 299 -13.27 24.40 -12.09
CA VAL A 299 -13.70 25.80 -12.11
C VAL A 299 -12.48 26.73 -12.13
N LEU A 300 -11.50 26.51 -11.24
CA LEU A 300 -10.29 27.33 -11.17
C LEU A 300 -9.48 27.28 -12.48
N LEU A 301 -9.32 26.09 -13.08
CA LEU A 301 -8.56 25.95 -14.31
C LEU A 301 -9.32 26.46 -15.55
N LYS A 302 -10.63 26.21 -15.63
CA LYS A 302 -11.45 26.60 -16.79
C LYS A 302 -11.71 28.09 -16.85
N TYR A 303 -12.01 28.74 -15.71
CA TYR A 303 -12.34 30.17 -15.67
C TYR A 303 -11.15 31.06 -15.28
N GLY A 304 -10.24 30.57 -14.43
CA GLY A 304 -9.12 31.38 -13.92
C GLY A 304 -7.77 31.09 -14.57
N GLY A 305 -7.66 30.01 -15.35
CA GLY A 305 -6.42 29.59 -15.99
C GLY A 305 -5.27 29.32 -15.01
N ARG A 306 -4.04 29.32 -15.54
CA ARG A 306 -2.82 29.01 -14.75
C ARG A 306 -2.52 30.04 -13.66
N HIS A 307 -2.90 31.30 -13.87
CA HIS A 307 -2.63 32.39 -12.93
C HIS A 307 -3.49 32.28 -11.67
N ALA A 308 -4.80 32.06 -11.82
CA ALA A 308 -5.69 31.85 -10.68
C ALA A 308 -5.29 30.60 -9.88
N HIS A 309 -4.89 29.52 -10.56
CA HIS A 309 -4.38 28.32 -9.88
C HIS A 309 -3.15 28.63 -9.02
N ARG A 310 -2.16 29.39 -9.53
CA ARG A 310 -0.98 29.78 -8.73
C ARG A 310 -1.35 30.65 -7.53
N LYS A 311 -2.32 31.56 -7.69
CA LYS A 311 -2.82 32.40 -6.59
C LYS A 311 -3.62 31.63 -5.54
N ALA A 312 -4.34 30.58 -5.93
CA ALA A 312 -5.10 29.73 -5.02
C ALA A 312 -4.23 28.69 -4.30
N MET A 313 -3.04 28.38 -4.81
CA MET A 313 -2.17 27.35 -4.25
C MET A 313 -1.78 27.57 -2.77
N PRO A 314 -1.43 28.80 -2.32
CA PRO A 314 -1.18 29.08 -0.92
C PRO A 314 -2.39 28.79 -0.01
N PHE A 315 -3.62 29.01 -0.48
CA PHE A 315 -4.84 28.71 0.29
C PHE A 315 -4.97 27.21 0.55
N PHE A 316 -4.81 26.37 -0.47
CA PHE A 316 -4.87 24.90 -0.30
C PHE A 316 -3.73 24.37 0.56
N LEU A 317 -2.52 24.91 0.41
CA LEU A 317 -1.40 24.59 1.31
C LEU A 317 -1.70 25.01 2.75
N GLY A 318 -2.37 26.16 2.93
CA GLY A 318 -2.85 26.64 4.23
C GLY A 318 -3.90 25.72 4.85
N LEU A 319 -4.81 25.14 4.06
CA LEU A 319 -5.77 24.14 4.56
C LEU A 319 -5.06 22.86 5.04
N ILE A 320 -4.09 22.37 4.28
CA ILE A 320 -3.28 21.21 4.67
C ILE A 320 -2.53 21.50 5.96
N LEU A 321 -1.84 22.65 6.02
CA LEU A 321 -1.11 23.08 7.21
C LEU A 321 -2.04 23.22 8.41
N GLY A 322 -3.21 23.86 8.23
CA GLY A 322 -4.22 24.03 9.26
C GLY A 322 -4.70 22.71 9.86
N GLN A 323 -4.92 21.69 9.04
CA GLN A 323 -5.29 20.36 9.52
C GLN A 323 -4.19 19.76 10.42
N PHE A 324 -2.92 19.85 10.01
CA PHE A 324 -1.80 19.39 10.83
C PHE A 324 -1.63 20.20 12.10
N THR A 325 -1.74 21.53 12.02
CA THR A 325 -1.57 22.44 13.14
C THR A 325 -2.67 22.24 14.18
N VAL A 326 -3.95 22.29 13.78
CA VAL A 326 -5.07 22.19 14.72
C VAL A 326 -5.08 20.86 15.44
N GLY A 327 -4.90 19.73 14.73
CA GLY A 327 -4.97 18.46 15.44
C GLY A 327 -3.71 18.08 16.20
N SER A 328 -2.53 18.62 15.84
CA SER A 328 -1.35 18.52 16.71
C SER A 328 -1.54 19.37 17.98
N LEU A 329 -2.01 20.62 17.83
CA LEU A 329 -2.24 21.52 18.96
C LEU A 329 -3.29 20.97 19.92
N TRP A 330 -4.42 20.46 19.42
CA TRP A 330 -5.44 19.86 20.28
C TRP A 330 -4.89 18.64 21.04
N THR A 331 -4.12 17.78 20.38
CA THR A 331 -3.50 16.63 21.07
C THR A 331 -2.53 17.08 22.16
N ILE A 332 -1.69 18.10 21.89
CA ILE A 332 -0.77 18.68 22.89
C ILE A 332 -1.54 19.31 24.05
N LEU A 333 -2.60 20.08 23.77
CA LEU A 333 -3.44 20.68 24.81
C LEU A 333 -4.13 19.60 25.65
N GLY A 334 -4.61 18.52 25.02
CA GLY A 334 -5.17 17.37 25.73
C GLY A 334 -4.17 16.74 26.69
N MET A 335 -2.91 16.56 26.26
CA MET A 335 -1.84 16.05 27.12
C MET A 335 -1.47 17.00 28.27
N VAL A 336 -1.42 18.31 28.01
CA VAL A 336 -1.03 19.31 29.02
C VAL A 336 -2.13 19.53 30.07
N PHE A 337 -3.38 19.63 29.63
CA PHE A 337 -4.53 19.91 30.51
C PHE A 337 -5.25 18.65 31.00
N ASN A 338 -4.78 17.47 30.59
CA ASN A 338 -5.37 16.17 30.91
C ASN A 338 -6.88 16.10 30.60
N ILE A 339 -7.28 16.71 29.49
CA ILE A 339 -8.65 16.74 28.99
C ILE A 339 -8.77 15.83 27.76
N PRO A 340 -9.92 15.16 27.56
CA PRO A 340 -10.19 14.40 26.35
C PRO A 340 -10.33 15.37 25.17
N ALA A 341 -9.21 15.63 24.52
CA ALA A 341 -9.09 16.47 23.36
C ALA A 341 -9.58 15.77 22.08
N TYR A 342 -9.89 16.56 21.05
CA TYR A 342 -10.07 16.02 19.71
C TYR A 342 -8.75 15.41 19.21
N GLY A 343 -8.71 14.09 19.10
CA GLY A 343 -7.65 13.36 18.40
C GLY A 343 -7.97 13.23 16.92
N ILE A 344 -7.01 13.52 16.03
CA ILE A 344 -7.17 13.22 14.59
C ILE A 344 -7.30 11.69 14.37
N TRP A 345 -6.73 10.89 15.27
CA TRP A 345 -6.77 9.44 15.23
C TRP A 345 -7.32 8.90 16.57
N PRO A 346 -8.15 7.84 16.53
CA PRO A 346 -8.74 7.21 17.73
C PRO A 346 -7.75 6.38 18.55
#